data_AF-A0A329TBW7-F1
#
_entry.id   AF-A0A329TBW7-F1
#
_cell.length_a   1.000
_cell.length_b   1.000
_cell.length_c   1.000
_cell.angle_alpha   90.00
_cell.angle_beta   90.00
_cell.angle_gamma   90.00
#
_symmetry.space_group_name_H-M   'P 1'
#
loop_
_entity.id
_entity.type
_entity.pdbx_description
1 polymer ?
#
loop_
_entity_poly.entity_id
_entity_poly.type
_entity_poly.pdbx_seq_one_letter_code
_entity_poly.pdbx_strand_id
1 'polypeptide(L)'
;MTLDTDRVETVFVDSYSTLVDELSTERALREHTDNPEAIARIWDLRGSLYGLTSTVLDDFGPTWERYEASLDYALGVADADVTPAEREEILDSVGELEVYDDVKGALHTGMQGVRMNRAGTEWEGFLRQPDFAVETFDEFADEMGV
;
A
#
# COMPACT_ATOMS: atom_id res chain seq x y z
N MET A 1 17.39 13.63 -23.99
CA MET A 1 17.49 14.55 -22.83
C MET A 1 18.07 13.76 -21.69
N THR A 2 19.05 14.29 -20.98
CA THR A 2 19.61 13.67 -19.77
C THR A 2 19.09 14.48 -18.58
N LEU A 3 18.67 13.80 -17.50
CA LEU A 3 18.27 14.44 -16.25
C LEU A 3 19.51 15.12 -15.63
N ASP A 4 19.37 16.39 -15.27
CA ASP A 4 20.36 17.15 -14.51
C ASP A 4 20.04 16.99 -13.01
N THR A 5 20.70 16.05 -12.35
CA THR A 5 20.39 15.68 -10.96
C THR A 5 20.73 16.78 -9.97
N ASP A 6 21.67 17.68 -10.31
CA ASP A 6 22.09 18.79 -9.44
C ASP A 6 20.98 19.85 -9.26
N ARG A 7 19.91 19.75 -10.06
CA ARG A 7 18.74 20.65 -10.00
C ARG A 7 17.53 20.05 -9.30
N VAL A 8 17.60 18.82 -8.81
CA VAL A 8 16.49 18.13 -8.14
C VAL A 8 16.66 18.29 -6.63
N GLU A 9 15.72 19.00 -6.00
CA GLU A 9 15.72 19.21 -4.54
C GLU A 9 14.85 18.18 -3.81
N THR A 10 13.78 17.70 -4.44
CA THR A 10 12.81 16.77 -3.84
C THR A 10 12.35 15.74 -4.86
N VAL A 11 12.21 14.49 -4.42
CA VAL A 11 11.61 13.39 -5.20
C VAL A 11 10.38 12.89 -4.45
N PHE A 12 9.22 12.98 -5.09
CA PHE A 12 7.99 12.36 -4.61
C PHE A 12 7.80 11.04 -5.34
N VAL A 13 7.53 9.99 -4.57
CA VAL A 13 7.20 8.66 -5.08
C VAL A 13 5.86 8.24 -4.51
N ASP A 14 5.11 7.44 -5.27
CA ASP A 14 3.94 6.76 -4.74
C ASP A 14 4.37 5.65 -3.76
N SER A 15 3.45 5.17 -2.94
CA SER A 15 3.64 4.08 -2.00
C SER A 15 3.39 2.73 -2.65
N TYR A 16 2.17 2.50 -3.11
CA TYR A 16 1.71 1.23 -3.65
C TYR A 16 2.50 0.85 -4.92
N SER A 17 2.96 -0.40 -5.01
CA SER A 17 3.85 -0.93 -6.05
C SER A 17 5.24 -0.29 -6.19
N THR A 18 5.55 0.76 -5.41
CA THR A 18 6.83 1.49 -5.49
C THR A 18 7.65 1.35 -4.20
N LEU A 19 7.05 1.66 -3.05
CA LEU A 19 7.68 1.50 -1.73
C LEU A 19 7.29 0.17 -1.07
N VAL A 20 6.04 -0.25 -1.29
CA VAL A 20 5.47 -1.48 -0.72
C VAL A 20 5.01 -2.43 -1.83
N ASP A 21 5.15 -3.72 -1.56
CA ASP A 21 4.74 -4.80 -2.46
C ASP A 21 3.28 -5.18 -2.20
N GLU A 22 2.39 -4.76 -3.09
CA GLU A 22 0.95 -5.09 -3.02
C GLU A 22 0.68 -6.59 -3.18
N LEU A 23 1.60 -7.34 -3.80
CA LEU A 23 1.45 -8.78 -3.98
C LEU A 23 1.84 -9.55 -2.72
N SER A 24 2.42 -8.91 -1.68
CA SER A 24 2.70 -9.58 -0.40
C SER A 24 1.44 -10.07 0.31
N THR A 25 0.26 -9.55 -0.09
CA THR A 25 -1.07 -10.05 0.31
C THR A 25 -1.28 -11.53 -0.04
N GLU A 26 -0.51 -12.10 -0.98
CA GLU A 26 -0.53 -13.54 -1.27
C GLU A 26 -0.36 -14.39 -0.02
N ARG A 27 0.36 -13.88 0.99
CA ARG A 27 0.67 -14.61 2.22
C ARG A 27 -0.60 -14.98 2.96
N ALA A 28 -1.56 -14.06 3.01
CA ALA A 28 -2.86 -14.28 3.65
C ALA A 28 -3.75 -15.22 2.83
N LEU A 29 -3.49 -15.38 1.52
CA LEU A 29 -4.27 -16.24 0.62
C LEU A 29 -3.80 -17.70 0.58
N ARG A 30 -2.60 -18.01 1.10
CA ARG A 30 -1.96 -19.34 0.97
C ARG A 30 -2.78 -20.50 1.54
N GLU A 31 -3.59 -20.25 2.55
CA GLU A 31 -4.43 -21.27 3.19
C GLU A 31 -5.80 -21.42 2.52
N HIS A 32 -6.16 -20.51 1.61
CA HIS A 32 -7.51 -20.41 1.04
C HIS A 32 -7.57 -20.66 -0.48
N THR A 33 -6.43 -20.84 -1.15
CA THR A 33 -6.37 -21.14 -2.58
C THR A 33 -5.10 -21.89 -2.96
N ASP A 34 -5.18 -22.72 -4.00
CA ASP A 34 -4.03 -23.41 -4.59
C ASP A 34 -3.10 -22.48 -5.38
N ASN A 35 -3.52 -21.24 -5.67
CA ASN A 35 -2.74 -20.29 -6.46
C ASN A 35 -2.75 -18.86 -5.86
N PRO A 36 -2.20 -18.68 -4.64
CA PRO A 36 -2.29 -17.43 -3.89
C PRO A 36 -1.70 -16.23 -4.64
N GLU A 37 -0.56 -16.43 -5.32
CA GLU A 37 0.07 -15.40 -6.13
C GLU A 37 -0.87 -14.86 -7.23
N ALA A 38 -1.57 -15.75 -7.94
CA ALA A 38 -2.47 -15.34 -9.02
C ALA A 38 -3.71 -14.64 -8.48
N ILE A 39 -4.22 -15.07 -7.33
CA ILE A 39 -5.39 -14.45 -6.68
C ILE A 39 -5.01 -13.07 -6.13
N ALA A 40 -3.84 -12.90 -5.51
CA ALA A 40 -3.32 -11.59 -5.11
C ALA A 40 -3.20 -10.63 -6.30
N ARG A 41 -2.67 -11.11 -7.45
CA ARG A 41 -2.61 -10.32 -8.69
C ARG A 41 -3.99 -9.94 -9.23
N ILE A 42 -4.99 -10.82 -9.13
CA ILE A 42 -6.37 -10.52 -9.56
C ILE A 42 -7.00 -9.49 -8.62
N TRP A 43 -6.78 -9.64 -7.32
CA TRP A 43 -7.27 -8.71 -6.31
C TRP A 43 -6.73 -7.30 -6.57
N ASP A 44 -5.41 -7.15 -6.66
CA ASP A 44 -4.75 -5.89 -6.97
C ASP A 44 -5.26 -5.27 -8.29
N LEU A 45 -5.24 -6.05 -9.39
CA LEU A 45 -5.69 -5.60 -10.70
C LEU A 45 -7.15 -5.11 -10.66
N ARG A 46 -8.02 -5.83 -9.95
CA ARG A 46 -9.43 -5.46 -9.81
C ARG A 46 -9.61 -4.22 -8.97
N GLY A 47 -8.88 -4.11 -7.86
CA GLY A 47 -8.86 -2.90 -7.05
C GLY A 47 -8.47 -1.70 -7.91
N SER A 48 -7.39 -1.80 -8.69
CA SER A 48 -6.92 -0.73 -9.56
C SER A 48 -7.92 -0.35 -10.65
N LEU A 49 -8.57 -1.34 -11.27
CA LEU A 49 -9.63 -1.11 -12.25
C LEU A 49 -10.85 -0.43 -11.62
N TYR A 50 -11.25 -0.82 -10.41
CA TYR A 50 -12.37 -0.20 -9.68
C TYR A 50 -12.07 1.28 -9.38
N GLY A 51 -10.85 1.59 -8.95
CA GLY A 51 -10.42 2.99 -8.74
C GLY A 51 -10.50 3.83 -10.02
N LEU A 52 -10.03 3.28 -11.16
CA LEU A 52 -10.14 3.94 -12.46
C LEU A 52 -11.61 4.16 -12.86
N THR A 53 -12.46 3.14 -12.73
CA THR A 53 -13.88 3.25 -13.10
C THR A 53 -14.64 4.23 -12.22
N SER A 54 -14.39 4.23 -10.90
CA SER A 54 -14.96 5.21 -9.97
C SER A 54 -14.61 6.64 -10.37
N THR A 55 -13.36 6.88 -10.77
CA THR A 55 -12.91 8.20 -11.26
C THR A 55 -13.67 8.61 -12.53
N VAL A 56 -13.85 7.68 -13.47
CA VAL A 56 -14.59 7.96 -14.73
C VAL A 56 -16.08 8.23 -14.47
N LEU A 57 -16.65 7.60 -13.45
CA LEU A 57 -18.07 7.71 -13.10
C LEU A 57 -18.38 8.81 -12.08
N ASP A 58 -17.37 9.54 -11.61
CA ASP A 58 -17.49 10.55 -10.54
C ASP A 58 -18.05 9.95 -9.22
N ASP A 59 -17.75 8.68 -8.96
CA ASP A 59 -18.24 7.89 -7.83
C ASP A 59 -17.09 7.61 -6.86
N PHE A 60 -16.62 8.67 -6.20
CA PHE A 60 -15.48 8.60 -5.29
C PHE A 60 -15.89 7.99 -3.93
N GLY A 61 -15.17 6.96 -3.53
CA GLY A 61 -15.28 6.34 -2.20
C GLY A 61 -13.92 6.17 -1.53
N PRO A 62 -13.90 5.82 -0.23
CA PRO A 62 -12.69 5.44 0.47
C PRO A 62 -11.95 4.29 -0.22
N THR A 63 -10.62 4.34 -0.25
CA THR A 63 -9.78 3.28 -0.84
C THR A 63 -10.04 1.90 -0.23
N TRP A 64 -10.43 1.82 1.04
CA TRP A 64 -10.71 0.55 1.72
C TRP A 64 -11.91 -0.18 1.08
N GLU A 65 -12.99 0.53 0.72
CA GLU A 65 -14.20 -0.07 0.10
C GLU A 65 -13.85 -0.69 -1.26
N ARG A 66 -12.91 -0.08 -1.98
CA ARG A 66 -12.36 -0.61 -3.24
C ARG A 66 -11.58 -1.92 -3.02
N TYR A 67 -10.76 -2.01 -1.97
CA TYR A 67 -10.04 -3.24 -1.63
C TYR A 67 -11.00 -4.33 -1.16
N GLU A 68 -12.03 -3.99 -0.39
CA GLU A 68 -13.08 -4.91 0.02
C GLU A 68 -13.80 -5.54 -1.19
N ALA A 69 -14.32 -4.70 -2.10
CA ALA A 69 -15.07 -5.16 -3.26
C ALA A 69 -14.21 -5.98 -4.23
N SER A 70 -12.92 -5.67 -4.34
CA SER A 70 -11.99 -6.42 -5.20
C SER A 70 -11.53 -7.73 -4.56
N LEU A 71 -11.47 -7.80 -3.22
CA LEU A 71 -11.21 -9.05 -2.50
C LEU A 71 -12.35 -10.05 -2.73
N ASP A 72 -13.60 -9.60 -2.60
CA ASP A 72 -14.78 -10.43 -2.87
C ASP A 72 -14.74 -11.04 -4.28
N TYR A 73 -14.34 -10.22 -5.27
CA TYR A 73 -14.17 -10.70 -6.63
C TYR A 73 -13.06 -11.77 -6.73
N ALA A 74 -11.91 -11.52 -6.12
CA ALA A 74 -10.76 -12.42 -6.19
C ALA A 74 -11.05 -13.77 -5.51
N LEU A 75 -11.67 -13.76 -4.32
CA LEU A 75 -12.10 -14.95 -3.60
C LEU A 75 -13.16 -15.73 -4.40
N GLY A 76 -14.09 -15.04 -5.06
CA GLY A 76 -15.05 -15.66 -5.97
C GLY A 76 -14.40 -16.32 -7.18
N VAL A 77 -13.33 -15.75 -7.74
CA VAL A 77 -12.55 -16.39 -8.82
C VAL A 77 -11.79 -17.62 -8.31
N ALA A 78 -11.31 -17.57 -7.08
CA ALA A 78 -10.62 -18.69 -6.43
C ALA A 78 -11.56 -19.84 -6.03
N ASP A 79 -12.88 -19.63 -6.06
CA ASP A 79 -13.89 -20.51 -5.43
C ASP A 79 -13.52 -20.82 -3.96
N ALA A 80 -12.98 -19.81 -3.26
CA ALA A 80 -12.46 -19.98 -1.91
C ALA A 80 -13.61 -20.05 -0.90
N ASP A 81 -13.62 -21.12 -0.09
CA ASP A 81 -14.54 -21.28 1.03
C ASP A 81 -13.94 -20.57 2.25
N VAL A 82 -14.20 -19.26 2.36
CA VAL A 82 -13.74 -18.42 3.48
C VAL A 82 -14.91 -17.95 4.32
N THR A 83 -14.73 -17.99 5.64
CA THR A 83 -15.65 -17.39 6.59
C THR A 83 -15.52 -15.86 6.57
N PRO A 84 -16.51 -15.13 7.11
CA PRO A 84 -16.42 -13.67 7.23
C PRO A 84 -15.20 -13.20 8.05
N ALA A 85 -14.78 -13.97 9.05
CA ALA A 85 -13.61 -13.64 9.86
C ALA A 85 -12.30 -13.82 9.08
N GLU A 86 -12.14 -14.95 8.37
CA GLU A 86 -10.96 -15.17 7.50
C GLU A 86 -10.88 -14.12 6.39
N ARG A 87 -12.03 -13.73 5.82
CA ARG A 87 -12.08 -12.63 4.83
C ARG A 87 -11.58 -11.31 5.42
N GLU A 88 -11.98 -10.97 6.64
CA GLU A 88 -11.52 -9.76 7.34
C GLU A 88 -10.01 -9.82 7.58
N GLU A 89 -9.49 -10.96 8.04
CA GLU A 89 -8.04 -11.17 8.22
C GLU A 89 -7.26 -11.05 6.90
N ILE A 90 -7.79 -11.58 5.79
CA ILE A 90 -7.18 -11.42 4.47
C ILE A 90 -7.19 -9.94 4.07
N LEU A 91 -8.28 -9.22 4.30
CA LEU A 91 -8.41 -7.81 3.95
C LEU A 91 -7.44 -6.92 4.76
N ASP A 92 -7.29 -7.20 6.05
CA ASP A 92 -6.36 -6.49 6.93
C ASP A 92 -4.90 -6.59 6.47
N SER A 93 -4.54 -7.64 5.71
CA SER A 93 -3.19 -7.77 5.13
C SER A 93 -2.80 -6.63 4.19
N VAL A 94 -3.75 -5.86 3.64
CA VAL A 94 -3.47 -4.64 2.86
C VAL A 94 -2.86 -3.54 3.73
N GLY A 95 -3.14 -3.53 5.04
CA GLY A 95 -2.51 -2.63 6.00
C GLY A 95 -1.08 -3.03 6.38
N GLU A 96 -0.66 -4.24 6.01
CA GLU A 96 0.61 -4.88 6.42
C GLU A 96 1.48 -5.27 5.22
N LEU A 97 1.41 -4.49 4.13
CA LEU A 97 2.20 -4.74 2.94
C LEU A 97 3.70 -4.68 3.23
N GLU A 98 4.45 -5.60 2.61
CA GLU A 98 5.89 -5.65 2.81
C GLU A 98 6.59 -4.49 2.08
N VAL A 99 7.49 -3.81 2.77
CA VAL A 99 8.39 -2.83 2.15
C VAL A 99 9.44 -3.55 1.30
N TYR A 100 9.74 -3.06 0.09
CA TYR A 100 10.80 -3.63 -0.76
C TYR A 100 12.19 -3.53 -0.10
N ASP A 101 13.06 -4.51 -0.35
CA ASP A 101 14.36 -4.61 0.34
C ASP A 101 15.33 -3.48 0.00
N ASP A 102 15.28 -2.96 -1.22
CA ASP A 102 16.07 -1.81 -1.64
C ASP A 102 15.58 -0.50 -1.01
N VAL A 103 14.27 -0.36 -0.78
CA VAL A 103 13.68 0.74 0.00
C VAL A 103 14.15 0.70 1.45
N LYS A 104 14.12 -0.49 2.08
CA LYS A 104 14.72 -0.70 3.41
C LYS A 104 16.19 -0.28 3.41
N GLY A 105 16.95 -0.69 2.41
CA GLY A 105 18.35 -0.30 2.24
C GLY A 105 18.55 1.21 2.10
N ALA A 106 17.74 1.86 1.25
CA ALA A 106 17.80 3.30 0.99
C ALA A 106 17.59 4.13 2.26
N LEU A 107 16.62 3.75 3.11
CA LEU A 107 16.38 4.38 4.40
C LEU A 107 17.63 4.31 5.30
N HIS A 108 18.38 3.21 5.25
CA HIS A 108 19.62 3.05 6.02
C HIS A 108 20.83 3.81 5.43
N THR A 109 20.75 4.24 4.16
CA THR A 109 21.84 4.95 3.46
C THR A 109 21.57 6.44 3.25
N GLY A 110 20.59 7.01 3.95
CA GLY A 110 20.35 8.46 3.99
C GLY A 110 19.12 8.94 3.23
N MET A 111 18.26 8.04 2.72
CA MET A 111 16.93 8.45 2.29
C MET A 111 16.13 8.91 3.49
N GLN A 112 15.59 10.13 3.40
CA GLN A 112 14.74 10.70 4.44
C GLN A 112 13.30 10.22 4.25
N GLY A 113 12.68 9.74 5.33
CA GLY A 113 11.30 9.24 5.33
C GLY A 113 10.44 10.02 6.31
N VAL A 114 9.31 10.56 5.83
CA VAL A 114 8.28 11.12 6.70
C VAL A 114 7.12 10.15 6.78
N ARG A 115 6.78 9.75 8.01
CA ARG A 115 5.65 8.88 8.28
C ARG A 115 4.38 9.71 8.45
N MET A 116 3.34 9.39 7.68
CA MET A 116 2.01 9.97 7.87
C MET A 116 1.13 9.04 8.73
N ASN A 117 1.01 9.33 10.03
CA ASN A 117 0.33 8.46 11.01
C ASN A 117 -1.08 8.95 11.38
N ARG A 118 -2.01 8.97 10.43
CA ARG A 118 -3.39 9.41 10.67
C ARG A 118 -4.19 8.51 11.62
N ALA A 119 -3.79 7.24 11.72
CA ALA A 119 -4.53 6.20 12.44
C ALA A 119 -3.93 5.87 13.82
N GLY A 120 -2.84 6.53 14.22
CA GLY A 120 -2.17 6.26 15.50
C GLY A 120 -1.56 4.87 15.60
N THR A 121 -1.21 4.24 14.47
CA THR A 121 -0.63 2.89 14.46
C THR A 121 0.81 2.91 14.99
N GLU A 122 1.32 1.76 15.43
CA GLU A 122 2.74 1.63 15.78
C GLU A 122 3.61 1.57 14.51
N TRP A 123 4.87 2.00 14.62
CA TRP A 123 5.82 1.91 13.51
C TRP A 123 6.53 0.55 13.52
N GLU A 124 6.81 0.00 12.34
CA GLU A 124 7.55 -1.25 12.21
C GLU A 124 8.98 -1.11 12.75
N GLY A 125 9.26 -1.76 13.88
CA GLY A 125 10.53 -1.59 14.59
C GLY A 125 11.78 -2.11 13.87
N PHE A 126 11.63 -2.90 12.80
CA PHE A 126 12.76 -3.36 11.98
C PHE A 126 13.15 -2.37 10.88
N LEU A 127 12.31 -1.37 10.59
CA LEU A 127 12.67 -0.25 9.73
C LEU A 127 13.46 0.79 10.54
N ARG A 128 14.33 1.55 9.86
CA ARG A 128 14.90 2.77 10.43
C ARG A 128 13.74 3.66 10.87
N GLN A 129 13.87 4.30 12.04
CA GLN A 129 12.89 5.30 12.50
C GLN A 129 12.72 6.38 11.42
N PRO A 130 11.48 6.82 11.13
CA PRO A 130 11.26 7.90 10.20
C PRO A 130 11.90 9.17 10.75
N ASP A 131 12.30 10.08 9.86
CA ASP A 131 12.90 11.35 10.24
C ASP A 131 11.86 12.29 10.87
N PHE A 132 10.61 12.20 10.42
CA PHE A 132 9.44 12.84 11.03
C PHE A 132 8.24 11.90 11.05
N ALA A 133 7.35 12.08 12.02
CA ALA A 133 6.03 11.47 12.03
C ALA A 133 5.01 12.58 12.21
N VAL A 134 4.05 12.66 11.28
CA VAL A 134 3.04 13.72 11.21
C VAL A 134 1.66 13.11 11.02
N GLU A 135 0.62 13.77 11.50
CA GLU A 135 -0.77 13.33 11.35
C GLU A 135 -1.44 13.98 10.14
N THR A 136 -0.95 15.14 9.70
CA THR A 136 -1.57 15.94 8.64
C THR A 136 -0.56 16.45 7.62
N PHE A 137 -1.05 16.83 6.43
CA PHE A 137 -0.20 17.48 5.43
C PHE A 137 0.16 18.92 5.82
N ASP A 138 -0.68 19.59 6.62
CA ASP A 138 -0.38 20.92 7.16
C ASP A 138 0.82 20.85 8.12
N GLU A 139 0.83 19.87 9.03
CA GLU A 139 1.98 19.61 9.91
C GLU A 139 3.24 19.25 9.11
N PHE A 140 3.11 18.46 8.04
CA PHE A 140 4.23 18.20 7.14
C PHE A 140 4.77 19.48 6.50
N ALA A 141 3.88 20.36 6.01
CA ALA A 141 4.27 21.65 5.44
C ALA A 141 4.96 22.54 6.48
N ASP A 142 4.43 22.61 7.70
CA ASP A 142 5.03 23.36 8.81
C ASP A 142 6.45 22.85 9.14
N GLU A 143 6.66 21.53 9.21
CA GLU A 143 7.98 20.91 9.45
C GLU A 143 8.96 21.16 8.29
N MET A 144 8.45 21.22 7.05
CA MET A 144 9.25 21.52 5.87
C MET A 144 9.45 23.03 5.64
N GLY A 145 8.76 23.89 6.39
CA GLY A 145 8.81 25.34 6.26
C GLY A 145 8.25 25.88 4.93
N VAL A 146 7.23 25.22 4.37
CA VAL A 146 6.59 25.57 3.07
C VAL A 146 5.16 26.07 3.21
#